data_AF-A0A497NSL4-F1
#
_entry.id   AF-A0A497NSL4-F1
#
_cell.length_a   1.000
_cell.length_b   1.000
_cell.length_c   1.000
_cell.angle_alpha   90.00
_cell.angle_beta   90.00
_cell.angle_gamma   90.00
#
_symmetry.space_group_name_H-M   'P 1'
#
loop_
_entity.id
_entity.type
_entity.pdbx_description
1 polymer ?
#
loop_
_entity_poly.entity_id
_entity_poly.type
_entity_poly.pdbx_seq_one_letter_code
_entity_poly.pdbx_strand_id
1 'polypeptide(L)'
;MPKHKRKPGKFWPYVRPLIWEKAQQLYQMEQAKGMGEDFKGLTATRKELREGGYFYTAKLIVLRNLWREKKGLPSIEEEAYTQQEQTTTTKNPILQFKNQKPQNNKRKGGGKENA
;
A
#
# COMPACT_ATOMS: atom_id res chain seq x y z
N MET A 1 -34.87 -39.59 -6.72
CA MET A 1 -34.81 -38.46 -5.76
C MET A 1 -34.87 -37.14 -6.54
N PRO A 2 -35.82 -36.24 -6.28
CA PRO A 2 -35.86 -34.94 -6.94
C PRO A 2 -34.68 -34.10 -6.43
N LYS A 3 -33.80 -33.66 -7.34
CA LYS A 3 -32.70 -32.74 -6.99
C LYS A 3 -33.31 -31.36 -6.76
N HIS A 4 -33.50 -30.95 -5.51
CA HIS A 4 -33.86 -29.57 -5.18
C HIS A 4 -32.80 -28.61 -5.76
N LYS A 5 -33.20 -27.80 -6.75
CA LYS A 5 -32.35 -26.72 -7.27
C LYS A 5 -32.19 -25.66 -6.18
N ARG A 6 -31.00 -25.57 -5.58
CA ARG A 6 -30.69 -24.52 -4.59
C ARG A 6 -30.71 -23.17 -5.28
N LYS A 7 -31.39 -22.18 -4.69
CA LYS A 7 -31.35 -20.79 -5.17
C LYS A 7 -29.90 -20.29 -5.06
N PRO A 8 -29.33 -19.70 -6.12
CA PRO A 8 -27.97 -19.17 -6.04
C PRO A 8 -27.93 -18.02 -5.03
N GLY A 9 -26.97 -18.07 -4.10
CA GLY A 9 -26.75 -16.99 -3.15
C GLY A 9 -26.28 -15.70 -3.84
N LYS A 10 -26.56 -14.55 -3.24
CA LYS A 10 -26.25 -13.21 -3.80
C LYS A 10 -24.76 -12.85 -3.78
N PHE A 11 -23.95 -13.60 -3.04
CA PHE A 11 -22.53 -13.32 -2.84
C PHE A 11 -21.70 -13.40 -4.11
N TRP A 12 -21.68 -14.55 -4.80
CA TRP A 12 -20.85 -14.74 -5.98
C TRP A 12 -21.21 -13.85 -7.18
N PRO A 13 -22.51 -13.60 -7.47
CA PRO A 13 -22.89 -12.62 -8.50
C PRO A 13 -22.34 -11.21 -8.25
N TYR A 14 -22.21 -10.80 -6.99
CA TYR A 14 -21.62 -9.51 -6.62
C TYR A 14 -20.09 -9.51 -6.68
N VAL A 15 -19.45 -10.56 -6.15
CA VAL A 15 -17.98 -10.63 -6.04
C VAL A 15 -17.30 -10.90 -7.37
N ARG A 16 -17.94 -11.67 -8.26
CA ARG A 16 -17.32 -12.11 -9.51
C ARG A 16 -16.99 -10.95 -10.47
N PRO A 17 -17.85 -9.93 -10.65
CA PRO A 17 -17.49 -8.70 -11.37
C PRO A 17 -16.27 -7.99 -10.76
N LEU A 18 -16.22 -7.84 -9.43
CA LEU A 18 -15.10 -7.19 -8.73
C LEU A 18 -13.76 -7.89 -8.99
N ILE A 19 -13.78 -9.23 -9.02
CA ILE A 19 -12.58 -10.02 -9.37
C ILE A 19 -12.12 -9.73 -10.80
N TRP A 20 -13.05 -9.61 -11.75
CA TRP A 20 -12.71 -9.31 -13.14
C TRP A 20 -12.12 -7.93 -13.30
N GLU A 21 -12.72 -6.93 -12.65
CA GLU A 21 -12.21 -5.58 -12.63
C GLU A 21 -10.80 -5.52 -12.03
N LYS A 22 -10.59 -6.17 -10.87
CA LYS A 22 -9.27 -6.20 -10.25
C LYS A 22 -8.24 -6.95 -11.09
N ALA A 23 -8.63 -8.03 -11.77
CA ALA A 23 -7.74 -8.74 -12.69
C ALA A 23 -7.30 -7.84 -13.85
N GLN A 24 -8.22 -7.02 -14.38
CA GLN A 24 -7.90 -6.05 -15.43
C GLN A 24 -6.95 -4.97 -14.94
N GLN A 25 -7.14 -4.46 -13.72
CA GLN A 25 -6.22 -3.51 -13.09
C GLN A 25 -4.82 -4.10 -12.93
N LEU A 26 -4.71 -5.34 -12.44
CA LEU A 26 -3.42 -6.02 -12.29
C LEU A 26 -2.71 -6.17 -13.64
N TYR A 27 -3.44 -6.60 -14.67
CA TYR A 27 -2.90 -6.71 -16.03
C TYR A 27 -2.39 -5.37 -16.53
N GLN A 28 -3.18 -4.30 -16.40
CA GLN A 28 -2.79 -2.95 -16.84
C GLN A 28 -1.56 -2.43 -16.08
N MET A 29 -1.49 -2.64 -14.77
CA MET A 29 -0.32 -2.28 -13.97
C MET A 29 0.94 -3.03 -14.41
N GLU A 30 0.82 -4.29 -14.80
CA GLU A 30 1.94 -5.09 -15.29
C GLU A 30 2.39 -4.64 -16.69
N GLN A 31 1.45 -4.42 -17.61
CA GLN A 31 1.75 -3.93 -18.95
C GLN A 31 2.35 -2.51 -18.93
N ALA A 32 1.84 -1.63 -18.08
CA ALA A 32 2.38 -0.27 -17.93
C ALA A 32 3.85 -0.27 -17.46
N LYS A 33 4.27 -1.24 -16.64
CA LYS A 33 5.68 -1.40 -16.26
C LYS A 33 6.58 -1.80 -17.44
N GLY A 34 6.05 -2.60 -18.36
CA GLY A 34 6.82 -3.12 -19.50
C GLY A 34 6.86 -2.19 -20.70
N MET A 35 5.78 -1.44 -20.96
CA MET A 35 5.63 -0.58 -22.15
C MET A 35 5.83 0.91 -21.87
N GLY A 36 5.83 1.36 -20.62
CA GLY A 36 5.97 2.79 -20.30
C GLY A 36 4.84 3.63 -20.90
N GLU A 37 5.19 4.71 -21.61
CA GLU A 37 4.25 5.70 -22.18
C GLU A 37 3.45 5.18 -23.39
N ASP A 38 3.89 4.10 -24.03
CA ASP A 38 3.24 3.55 -25.24
C ASP A 38 2.03 2.64 -24.92
N PHE A 39 1.72 2.45 -23.64
CA PHE A 39 0.61 1.60 -23.24
C PHE A 39 -0.75 2.26 -23.52
N LYS A 40 -1.38 1.85 -24.63
CA LYS A 40 -2.70 2.35 -25.07
C LYS A 40 -3.91 1.86 -24.23
N GLY A 41 -3.71 1.36 -23.02
CA GLY A 41 -4.83 0.97 -22.15
C GLY A 41 -5.59 -0.27 -22.62
N LEU A 42 -4.95 -1.17 -23.37
CA LEU A 42 -5.60 -2.36 -23.92
C LEU A 42 -6.28 -3.19 -22.83
N THR A 43 -7.58 -3.44 -23.01
CA THR A 43 -8.36 -4.29 -22.13
C THR A 43 -8.10 -5.75 -22.52
N ALA A 44 -7.74 -6.58 -21.53
CA ALA A 44 -7.48 -7.98 -21.79
C ALA A 44 -8.80 -8.74 -21.83
N THR A 45 -8.87 -9.76 -22.67
CA THR A 45 -9.98 -10.69 -22.69
C THR A 45 -9.98 -11.55 -21.42
N ARG A 46 -11.16 -12.07 -21.05
CA ARG A 46 -11.28 -12.99 -19.91
C ARG A 46 -10.43 -14.26 -20.04
N LYS A 47 -10.09 -14.65 -21.27
CA LYS A 47 -9.23 -15.82 -21.54
C LYS A 47 -7.78 -15.49 -21.17
N GLU A 48 -7.27 -14.38 -21.69
CA GLU A 48 -5.92 -13.88 -21.37
C GLU A 48 -5.74 -13.63 -19.87
N LEU A 49 -6.74 -13.04 -19.21
CA LEU A 49 -6.71 -12.82 -17.76
C LEU A 49 -6.70 -14.12 -16.93
N ARG A 50 -7.20 -15.23 -17.47
CA ARG A 50 -7.10 -16.55 -16.81
C ARG A 50 -5.77 -17.22 -17.09
N GLU A 51 -5.32 -17.16 -18.34
CA GLU A 51 -4.04 -17.75 -18.77
C GLU A 51 -2.87 -17.05 -18.09
N GLY A 52 -2.91 -15.73 -17.95
CA GLY A 52 -1.94 -14.95 -17.19
C GLY A 52 -2.10 -15.02 -15.68
N GLY A 53 -3.00 -15.84 -15.14
CA GLY A 53 -3.19 -16.02 -13.70
C GLY A 53 -3.82 -14.84 -12.94
N TYR A 54 -4.04 -13.69 -13.59
CA TYR A 54 -4.59 -12.48 -12.99
C TYR A 54 -5.94 -12.70 -12.30
N PHE A 55 -6.81 -13.54 -12.86
CA PHE A 55 -8.09 -13.86 -12.23
C PHE A 55 -7.93 -14.53 -10.86
N TYR A 56 -6.95 -15.41 -10.71
CA TYR A 56 -6.68 -16.09 -9.44
C TYR A 56 -6.11 -15.12 -8.40
N THR A 57 -5.12 -14.33 -8.81
CA THR A 57 -4.51 -13.29 -7.94
C THR A 57 -5.55 -12.26 -7.49
N ALA A 58 -6.36 -11.75 -8.43
CA ALA A 58 -7.44 -10.83 -8.15
C ALA A 58 -8.49 -11.42 -7.19
N LYS A 59 -8.83 -12.70 -7.34
CA LYS A 59 -9.75 -13.40 -6.43
C LYS A 59 -9.27 -13.38 -4.99
N LEU A 60 -7.98 -13.64 -4.77
CA LEU A 60 -7.40 -13.64 -3.42
C LEU A 60 -7.42 -12.23 -2.81
N ILE A 61 -7.05 -11.21 -3.59
CA ILE A 61 -7.05 -9.81 -3.15
C ILE A 61 -8.47 -9.36 -2.77
N VAL A 62 -9.43 -9.54 -3.67
CA VAL A 62 -10.82 -9.10 -3.46
C VAL A 62 -11.45 -9.79 -2.26
N LEU A 63 -11.29 -11.11 -2.13
CA LEU A 63 -11.86 -11.83 -0.98
C LEU A 63 -11.22 -11.40 0.35
N ARG A 64 -9.91 -11.13 0.35
CA ARG A 64 -9.22 -10.64 1.54
C ARG A 64 -9.67 -9.22 1.89
N ASN A 65 -9.80 -8.32 0.91
CA ASN A 65 -10.28 -6.96 1.12
C ASN A 65 -11.71 -6.95 1.67
N LEU A 66 -12.63 -7.74 1.10
CA LEU A 66 -14.01 -7.87 1.62
C LEU A 66 -14.05 -8.37 3.07
N TRP A 67 -13.16 -9.28 3.45
CA TRP A 67 -13.05 -9.73 4.83
C TRP A 67 -12.55 -8.62 5.77
N ARG A 68 -11.56 -7.84 5.32
CA ARG A 68 -10.99 -6.71 6.09
C ARG A 68 -11.97 -5.57 6.26
N GLU A 69 -12.68 -5.20 5.19
CA GLU A 69 -13.72 -4.18 5.21
C GLU A 69 -14.79 -4.52 6.25
N LYS A 70 -15.24 -5.79 6.28
CA LYS A 70 -16.16 -6.28 7.31
C LYS A 70 -15.60 -6.22 8.73
N LYS A 71 -14.28 -6.19 8.88
CA LYS A 71 -13.56 -6.08 10.16
C LYS A 71 -13.17 -4.64 10.51
N GLY A 72 -13.48 -3.65 9.66
CA GLY A 72 -13.03 -2.27 9.83
C GLY A 72 -11.52 -2.10 9.68
N LEU A 73 -10.86 -3.01 8.96
CA LEU A 73 -9.43 -2.95 8.67
C LEU A 73 -9.20 -2.31 7.28
N PRO A 74 -8.11 -1.56 7.11
CA PRO A 74 -7.78 -0.93 5.83
C PRO A 74 -7.52 -1.97 4.73
N SER A 75 -7.78 -1.57 3.49
CA SER A 75 -7.52 -2.40 2.31
C SER A 75 -6.03 -2.72 2.19
N ILE A 76 -5.68 -3.83 1.52
CA ILE A 76 -4.28 -4.18 1.25
C ILE A 76 -3.56 -3.05 0.50
N GLU A 77 -4.27 -2.34 -0.36
CA GLU A 77 -3.73 -1.21 -1.14
C GLU A 77 -3.45 0.01 -0.26
N GLU A 78 -4.31 0.29 0.71
CA GLU A 78 -4.13 1.38 1.67
C GLU A 78 -2.96 1.08 2.64
N GLU A 79 -2.79 -0.18 3.03
CA GLU A 79 -1.62 -0.60 3.83
C GLU A 79 -0.32 -0.58 3.04
N ALA A 80 -0.35 -0.91 1.75
CA ALA A 80 0.83 -0.79 0.90
C ALA A 80 1.23 0.69 0.71
N TYR A 81 0.25 1.59 0.58
CA TYR A 81 0.48 3.02 0.44
C TYR A 81 1.07 3.64 1.73
N THR A 82 0.50 3.32 2.90
CA THR A 82 1.00 3.80 4.20
C THR A 82 2.41 3.28 4.55
N GLN A 83 2.81 2.11 4.04
CA GLN A 83 4.19 1.62 4.19
C GLN A 83 5.18 2.31 3.25
N GLN A 84 4.77 2.70 2.04
CA GLN A 84 5.64 3.42 1.10
C GLN A 84 6.02 4.81 1.62
N GLU A 85 5.08 5.55 2.23
CA GLU A 85 5.35 6.89 2.82
C GLU A 85 6.37 6.85 3.97
N GLN A 86 6.43 5.75 4.72
CA GLN A 86 7.42 5.55 5.77
C GLN A 86 8.83 5.34 5.20
N THR A 87 8.97 4.63 4.08
CA THR A 87 10.28 4.37 3.44
C THR A 87 10.86 5.55 2.68
N THR A 88 10.02 6.50 2.23
CA THR A 88 10.50 7.76 1.62
C THR A 88 10.96 8.78 2.66
N THR A 89 10.52 8.63 3.92
CA THR A 89 10.93 9.48 5.05
C THR A 89 12.11 8.87 5.80
N THR A 90 13.07 8.24 5.12
CA THR A 90 14.34 7.83 5.75
C THR A 90 15.49 7.86 4.73
N LYS A 91 15.58 8.95 3.96
CA LYS A 91 16.78 9.28 3.15
C LYS A 91 17.49 10.55 3.63
N ASN A 92 17.31 10.93 4.89
CA ASN A 92 18.21 11.84 5.59
C ASN A 92 18.53 11.23 6.96
N PRO A 93 19.55 10.36 7.09
CA PRO A 93 20.13 10.11 8.39
C PRO A 93 20.98 11.34 8.73
N ILE A 94 20.36 12.43 9.23
CA ILE A 94 21.13 13.46 9.91
C ILE A 94 21.50 12.86 11.27
N LEU A 95 22.68 12.24 11.23
CA LEU A 95 23.49 11.85 12.35
C LEU A 95 23.46 12.94 13.43
N GLN A 96 23.15 12.48 14.63
CA GLN A 96 23.40 13.18 15.89
C GLN A 96 24.88 13.61 15.97
N PHE A 97 25.19 14.74 16.59
CA PHE A 97 26.06 14.84 17.78
C PHE A 97 26.53 16.28 18.07
N LYS A 98 26.48 16.61 19.37
CA LYS A 98 27.32 17.57 20.12
C LYS A 98 27.24 19.06 19.76
N ASN A 99 26.63 19.83 20.66
CA ASN A 99 27.37 20.77 21.53
C ASN A 99 26.39 21.44 22.52
N GLN A 100 26.04 20.74 23.61
CA GLN A 100 25.55 21.44 24.80
C GLN A 100 26.77 21.92 25.60
N LYS A 101 27.07 23.21 25.50
CA LYS A 101 28.02 23.89 26.38
C LYS A 101 27.25 24.30 27.64
N PRO A 102 27.61 23.81 28.85
CA PRO A 102 26.99 24.29 30.06
C PRO A 102 27.59 25.66 30.42
N GLN A 103 26.79 26.74 30.34
CA GLN A 103 27.15 27.98 31.01
C GLN A 103 26.79 27.84 32.50
N ASN A 104 27.79 27.47 33.29
CA ASN A 104 27.78 27.50 34.73
C ASN A 104 27.96 28.95 35.22
N ASN A 105 26.92 29.47 35.87
CA ASN A 105 26.95 30.70 36.64
C ASN A 105 27.73 30.48 37.95
N LYS A 106 28.91 31.11 38.10
CA LYS A 106 29.55 31.27 39.42
C LYS A 106 30.26 32.61 39.59
N ARG A 107 29.52 33.49 40.28
CA ARG A 107 29.87 34.60 41.18
C ARG A 107 31.35 34.90 41.50
N LYS A 108 31.60 36.22 41.62
CA LYS A 108 32.30 36.98 42.69
C LYS A 108 33.82 37.27 42.58
N GLY A 109 34.13 38.53 42.86
CA GLY A 109 35.44 39.08 43.28
C GLY A 109 36.21 39.74 42.12
N GLY A 110 36.64 41.00 42.13
CA GLY A 110 37.02 41.89 43.21
C GLY A 110 38.56 42.05 43.21
N GLY A 111 39.06 43.25 42.90
CA GLY A 111 40.50 43.63 42.90
C GLY A 111 40.91 44.25 41.57
N LYS A 112 41.00 45.58 41.41
CA LYS A 112 42.13 46.47 41.77
C LYS A 112 43.48 45.87 41.40
N GLU A 113 44.18 46.50 40.47
CA GLU A 113 45.60 46.85 40.57
C GLU A 113 46.03 47.73 39.39
N ASN A 114 46.91 48.68 39.71
CA ASN A 114 47.37 49.80 38.90
C ASN A 114 48.64 49.42 38.11
N ALA A 115 48.88 50.09 36.98
CA ALA A 115 50.19 50.57 36.54
C ALA A 115 50.00 51.61 35.42
#